data_AF-A0A183BD93-F1
#
_entry.id   AF-A0A183BD93-F1
#
_cell.length_a   1.000
_cell.length_b   1.000
_cell.length_c   1.000
_cell.angle_alpha   90.00
_cell.angle_beta   90.00
_cell.angle_gamma   90.00
#
_symmetry.space_group_name_H-M   'P 1'
#
loop_
_entity.id
_entity.type
_entity.pdbx_description
1 polymer ?
#
loop_
_entity_poly.entity_id
_entity_poly.type
_entity_poly.pdbx_seq_one_letter_code
_entity_poly.pdbx_strand_id
1 'polypeptide(L)'
;MRSIRLYGGLSLNDCLLQGPDWATPLIDVFNRFRLGAVAVAAVIQEMLLQIKIPEDQRDALQLLWWPDGDFQNLAVIYRLTVHPFGAASSPFCTNFVIRRRASQYGDNLPASMSASVANNF
;
A
#
# COMPACT_ATOMS: atom_id res chain seq x y z
N MET A 1 -4.08 -6.19 -12.37
CA MET A 1 -4.12 -7.25 -11.33
C MET A 1 -5.59 -7.50 -10.97
N ARG A 2 -6.20 -8.61 -11.39
CA ARG A 2 -7.50 -9.11 -10.86
C ARG A 2 -7.14 -10.34 -10.04
N SER A 3 -7.51 -10.54 -8.77
CA SER A 3 -8.75 -10.34 -8.00
C SER A 3 -8.40 -10.37 -6.49
N ILE A 4 -9.35 -10.15 -5.57
CA ILE A 4 -9.23 -10.63 -4.16
C ILE A 4 -10.17 -11.82 -3.89
N ARG A 5 -11.37 -11.85 -4.49
CA ARG A 5 -12.12 -13.06 -4.85
C ARG A 5 -13.23 -12.62 -5.79
N LEU A 6 -13.67 -13.49 -6.69
CA LEU A 6 -14.77 -13.20 -7.62
C LEU A 6 -16.10 -13.60 -6.97
N TYR A 7 -17.07 -12.69 -6.97
CA TYR A 7 -18.46 -12.97 -6.62
C TYR A 7 -19.37 -12.29 -7.64
N GLY A 8 -20.29 -13.04 -8.26
CA GLY A 8 -21.19 -12.50 -9.29
C GLY A 8 -20.48 -11.90 -10.50
N GLY A 9 -19.24 -12.30 -10.81
CA GLY A 9 -18.45 -11.78 -11.93
C GLY A 9 -17.63 -10.51 -11.62
N LEU A 10 -17.73 -9.96 -10.41
CA LEU A 10 -16.95 -8.80 -9.95
C LEU A 10 -15.95 -9.21 -8.87
N SER A 11 -14.78 -8.59 -8.85
CA SER A 11 -13.84 -8.69 -7.73
C SER A 11 -13.83 -7.41 -6.91
N LEU A 12 -13.41 -7.50 -5.64
CA LEU A 12 -13.19 -6.32 -4.79
C LEU A 12 -12.31 -5.27 -5.50
N ASN A 13 -11.28 -5.68 -6.23
CA ASN A 13 -10.39 -4.77 -6.96
C ASN A 13 -11.05 -4.08 -8.15
N ASP A 14 -12.14 -4.64 -8.70
CA ASP A 14 -12.92 -3.94 -9.73
C ASP A 14 -13.80 -2.82 -9.11
N CYS A 15 -14.07 -2.90 -7.80
CA CYS A 15 -14.86 -1.92 -7.05
C CYS A 15 -14.02 -0.88 -6.29
N LEU A 16 -12.73 -1.14 -6.08
CA LEU A 16 -11.82 -0.22 -5.38
C LEU A 16 -11.28 0.84 -6.35
N LEU A 17 -11.25 2.09 -5.88
CA LEU A 17 -10.53 3.16 -6.57
C LEU A 17 -9.03 2.92 -6.42
N GLN A 18 -8.35 2.58 -7.52
CA GLN A 18 -6.89 2.37 -7.54
C GLN A 18 -6.12 3.63 -7.14
N GLY A 19 -6.65 4.81 -7.46
CA GLY A 19 -5.95 6.08 -7.34
C GLY A 19 -4.96 6.31 -8.50
N PRO A 20 -4.37 7.52 -8.58
CA PRO A 20 -3.32 7.82 -9.55
C PRO A 20 -2.08 6.93 -9.37
N ASP A 21 -1.40 6.62 -10.46
CA ASP A 21 -0.10 5.94 -10.38
C ASP A 21 0.99 6.96 -10.04
N TRP A 22 1.47 6.91 -8.80
CA TRP A 22 2.61 7.69 -8.31
C TRP A 22 3.88 6.87 -8.18
N ALA A 23 3.88 5.62 -8.66
CA ALA A 23 5.08 4.82 -8.63
C ALA A 23 6.13 5.41 -9.56
N THR A 24 7.32 5.66 -9.03
CA THR A 24 8.47 6.02 -9.85
C THR A 24 8.89 4.80 -10.67
N PRO A 25 9.08 4.92 -11.99
CA PRO A 25 9.57 3.81 -12.80
C PRO A 25 10.90 3.28 -12.24
N LEU A 26 11.01 1.96 -12.08
CA LEU A 26 12.22 1.33 -11.52
C LEU A 26 13.48 1.66 -12.34
N ILE A 27 13.34 1.84 -13.65
CA ILE A 27 14.44 2.25 -14.52
C ILE A 27 15.02 3.60 -14.12
N ASP A 28 14.18 4.56 -13.75
CA ASP A 28 14.61 5.90 -13.33
C ASP A 28 15.29 5.86 -11.97
N VAL A 29 14.79 5.00 -11.07
CA VAL A 29 15.45 4.73 -9.78
C VAL A 29 16.83 4.14 -10.04
N PHE A 30 16.95 3.08 -10.83
CA PHE A 30 18.25 2.44 -11.13
C PHE A 30 19.24 3.38 -11.83
N ASN A 31 18.77 4.22 -12.76
CA ASN A 31 19.63 5.20 -13.43
C ASN A 31 20.22 6.20 -12.42
N ARG A 32 19.44 6.67 -11.45
CA ARG A 32 19.92 7.60 -10.41
C ARG A 32 20.85 6.95 -9.40
N PHE A 33 20.61 5.69 -9.04
CA PHE A 33 21.53 4.91 -8.20
C PHE A 33 22.94 4.79 -8.80
N ARG A 34 23.09 4.92 -10.12
CA ARG A 34 24.39 4.89 -10.81
C ARG A 34 25.14 6.23 -10.82
N LEU A 35 24.49 7.33 -10.46
CA LEU A 35 25.10 8.67 -10.49
C LEU A 35 25.99 8.94 -9.27
N GLY A 36 25.76 8.23 -8.15
CA GLY A 36 26.53 8.38 -6.91
C GLY A 36 27.55 7.26 -6.71
N ALA A 37 28.59 7.54 -5.93
CA ALA A 37 29.57 6.52 -5.52
C ALA A 37 29.03 5.51 -4.49
N VAL A 38 27.96 5.89 -3.76
CA VAL A 38 27.35 5.09 -2.70
C VAL A 38 25.84 5.12 -2.84
N ALA A 39 25.22 3.95 -2.72
CA ALA A 39 23.77 3.78 -2.72
C ALA A 39 23.29 3.27 -1.36
N VAL A 40 22.17 3.82 -0.88
CA VAL A 40 21.50 3.37 0.36
C VAL A 40 20.14 2.81 -0.02
N ALA A 41 19.85 1.60 0.43
CA ALA A 41 18.56 0.94 0.26
C ALA A 41 18.00 0.56 1.63
N ALA A 42 16.72 0.82 1.83
CA ALA A 42 15.99 0.45 3.04
C ALA A 42 14.58 0.00 2.66
N VAL A 43 14.00 -0.89 3.46
CA VAL A 43 12.64 -1.39 3.31
C VAL A 43 11.84 -1.00 4.54
N ILE A 44 10.63 -0.48 4.34
CA ILE A 44 9.68 -0.26 5.43
C ILE A 44 9.03 -1.61 5.72
N GLN A 45 9.50 -2.28 6.78
CA GLN A 45 8.94 -3.56 7.19
C GLN A 45 7.43 -3.40 7.48
N GLU A 46 6.64 -4.32 6.93
CA GLU A 46 5.19 -4.40 7.16
C GLU A 46 4.45 -3.09 6.88
N MET A 47 4.89 -2.33 5.88
CA MET A 47 4.38 -0.99 5.59
C MET A 47 2.84 -0.89 5.55
N LEU A 48 2.18 -1.86 4.92
CA LEU A 48 0.71 -1.87 4.82
C LEU A 48 0.03 -2.05 6.18
N LEU A 49 0.64 -2.80 7.11
CA LEU A 49 0.13 -2.96 8.48
C LEU A 49 0.24 -1.66 9.29
N GLN A 50 1.09 -0.72 8.87
CA GLN A 50 1.23 0.58 9.53
C GLN A 50 0.20 1.62 9.03
N ILE A 51 -0.56 1.32 7.98
CA ILE A 51 -1.55 2.23 7.39
C ILE A 51 -2.96 1.80 7.82
N LYS A 52 -3.56 2.56 8.73
CA LYS A 52 -4.91 2.29 9.24
C LYS A 52 -5.99 2.66 8.22
N ILE A 53 -7.02 1.82 8.14
CA ILE A 53 -8.23 2.08 7.37
C ILE A 53 -9.20 2.90 8.24
N PRO A 54 -9.75 4.02 7.71
CA PRO A 54 -10.83 4.78 8.35
C PRO A 54 -12.01 3.88 8.74
N GLU A 55 -12.60 4.09 9.91
CA GLU A 55 -13.64 3.18 10.45
C GLU A 55 -14.86 3.04 9.53
N ASP A 56 -15.23 4.13 8.87
CA ASP A 56 -16.32 4.24 7.90
C ASP A 56 -16.06 3.47 6.59
N GLN A 57 -14.81 3.10 6.30
CA GLN A 57 -14.41 2.39 5.08
C GLN A 57 -14.16 0.89 5.29
N ARG A 58 -14.11 0.42 6.54
CA ARG A 58 -13.76 -0.99 6.86
C ARG A 58 -14.79 -2.00 6.37
N ASP A 59 -16.04 -1.58 6.15
CA ASP A 59 -17.10 -2.46 5.66
C ASP A 59 -16.89 -2.93 4.22
N ALA A 60 -16.12 -2.19 3.42
CA ALA A 60 -15.70 -2.63 2.09
C ALA A 60 -14.60 -3.71 2.14
N LEU A 61 -13.95 -3.90 3.29
CA LEU A 61 -12.75 -4.73 3.46
C LEU A 61 -12.98 -5.82 4.50
N GLN A 62 -14.02 -6.64 4.26
CA GLN A 62 -14.40 -7.76 5.10
C GLN A 62 -13.75 -9.06 4.66
N LEU A 63 -13.40 -9.91 5.63
CA LEU A 63 -12.87 -11.25 5.43
C LEU A 63 -13.79 -12.27 6.08
N LEU A 64 -14.20 -13.26 5.29
CA LEU A 64 -14.96 -14.41 5.78
C LEU A 64 -13.97 -15.48 6.27
N TRP A 65 -14.17 -15.94 7.50
CA TRP A 65 -13.35 -16.96 8.15
C TRP A 65 -14.22 -18.11 8.63
N TRP A 66 -13.87 -19.34 8.25
CA TRP A 66 -14.51 -20.54 8.76
C TRP A 66 -13.59 -21.17 9.80
N PRO A 67 -13.98 -21.15 11.10
CA PRO A 67 -13.23 -21.84 12.15
C PRO A 67 -12.99 -23.30 11.78
N ASP A 68 -11.78 -23.79 12.05
CA ASP A 68 -11.36 -25.16 11.76
C ASP A 68 -11.50 -25.61 10.28
N GLY A 69 -11.69 -24.66 9.36
CA GLY A 69 -11.95 -24.93 7.96
C GLY A 69 -13.31 -25.56 7.67
N ASP A 70 -14.25 -25.50 8.62
CA ASP A 70 -15.57 -26.09 8.47
C ASP A 70 -16.52 -25.16 7.70
N PHE A 71 -16.61 -25.40 6.38
CA PHE A 71 -17.51 -24.66 5.48
C PHE A 71 -19.01 -24.95 5.68
N GLN A 72 -19.38 -25.96 6.48
CA GLN A 72 -20.79 -26.24 6.76
C GLN A 72 -21.36 -25.29 7.82
N ASN A 73 -20.49 -24.73 8.67
CA ASN A 73 -20.86 -23.72 9.64
C ASN A 73 -20.86 -22.31 9.05
N LEU A 74 -21.53 -21.39 9.75
CA LEU A 74 -21.54 -19.98 9.36
C LEU A 74 -20.14 -19.38 9.47
N ALA A 75 -19.76 -18.61 8.45
CA ALA A 75 -18.51 -17.86 8.47
C ALA A 75 -18.54 -16.76 9.54
N VAL A 76 -17.43 -16.59 10.24
CA VAL A 76 -17.15 -15.41 11.05
C VAL A 76 -16.68 -14.30 10.11
N ILE A 77 -17.24 -13.10 10.28
CA ILE A 77 -16.88 -11.92 9.48
C ILE A 77 -15.88 -11.09 10.28
N TYR A 78 -14.68 -10.90 9.72
CA TYR A 78 -13.69 -9.96 10.21
C TYR A 78 -13.65 -8.70 9.34
N ARG A 79 -13.31 -7.56 9.94
CA ARG A 79 -13.10 -6.29 9.24
C ARG A 79 -11.63 -5.92 9.32
N LEU A 80 -11.01 -5.65 8.18
CA LEU A 80 -9.63 -5.20 8.16
C LEU A 80 -9.52 -3.80 8.76
N THR A 81 -8.55 -3.62 9.65
CA THR A 81 -8.25 -2.32 10.29
C THR A 81 -7.06 -1.62 9.65
N VAL A 82 -6.30 -2.32 8.84
CA VAL A 82 -5.10 -1.87 8.15
C VAL A 82 -5.14 -2.29 6.68
N HIS A 83 -4.44 -1.56 5.81
CA HIS A 83 -4.50 -1.80 4.37
C HIS A 83 -4.06 -3.24 4.03
N PRO A 84 -4.85 -3.99 3.24
CA PRO A 84 -4.49 -5.35 2.86
C PRO A 84 -3.47 -5.38 1.73
N PHE A 85 -2.70 -6.47 1.68
CA PHE A 85 -1.93 -6.85 0.51
C PHE A 85 -2.87 -7.20 -0.65
N GLY A 86 -2.51 -6.81 -1.87
CA GLY A 86 -3.25 -7.17 -3.08
C GLY A 86 -4.49 -6.31 -3.39
N ALA A 87 -4.85 -5.35 -2.55
CA ALA A 87 -5.88 -4.36 -2.89
C ALA A 87 -5.36 -3.37 -3.94
N ALA A 88 -6.21 -3.05 -4.92
CA ALA A 88 -5.85 -2.14 -6.02
C ALA A 88 -5.41 -0.76 -5.53
N SER A 89 -5.97 -0.27 -4.43
CA SER A 89 -5.64 1.02 -3.82
C SER A 89 -4.34 1.03 -3.01
N SER A 90 -3.80 -0.14 -2.63
CA SER A 90 -2.66 -0.23 -1.70
C SER A 90 -1.37 0.44 -2.22
N PRO A 91 -0.98 0.33 -3.51
CA PRO A 91 0.19 1.05 -4.03
C PRO A 91 0.06 2.57 -3.93
N PHE A 92 -1.13 3.10 -4.23
CA PHE A 92 -1.37 4.54 -4.09
C PHE A 92 -1.32 4.99 -2.63
N CYS A 93 -2.03 4.30 -1.74
CA CYS A 93 -2.08 4.65 -0.31
C CYS A 93 -0.69 4.62 0.34
N THR A 94 0.14 3.64 -0.03
CA THR A 94 1.53 3.55 0.46
C THR A 94 2.39 4.71 -0.03
N ASN A 95 2.41 5.00 -1.33
CA ASN A 95 3.16 6.13 -1.88
C ASN A 95 2.69 7.48 -1.30
N PHE A 96 1.38 7.68 -1.14
CA PHE A 96 0.83 8.87 -0.50
C PHE A 96 1.37 9.04 0.93
N VAL A 97 1.36 7.97 1.73
CA VAL A 97 1.85 8.02 3.12
C VAL A 97 3.34 8.32 3.16
N ILE A 98 4.18 7.70 2.32
CA ILE A 98 5.63 7.99 2.28
C ILE A 98 5.86 9.45 1.93
N ARG A 99 5.27 9.94 0.84
CA ARG A 99 5.44 11.33 0.39
C ARG A 99 4.97 12.32 1.45
N ARG A 100 3.80 12.09 2.06
CA ARG A 100 3.26 12.96 3.11
C ARG A 100 4.14 12.96 4.36
N ARG A 101 4.66 11.80 4.78
CA ARG A 101 5.59 11.74 5.90
C ARG A 101 6.90 12.47 5.57
N ALA A 102 7.44 12.25 4.39
CA ALA A 102 8.63 12.95 3.93
C ALA A 102 8.45 14.46 3.87
N SER A 103 7.29 14.97 3.44
CA SER A 103 7.02 16.40 3.44
C SER A 103 6.86 16.97 4.85
N GLN A 104 6.22 16.22 5.77
CA GLN A 104 6.00 16.68 7.15
C GLN A 104 7.28 16.72 7.99
N TYR A 105 8.21 15.81 7.76
CA TYR A 105 9.47 15.73 8.50
C TYR A 105 10.68 16.24 7.70
N GLY A 106 10.50 16.53 6.41
CA GLY A 106 11.56 16.91 5.48
C GLY A 106 12.19 18.27 5.74
N ASP A 107 11.47 19.19 6.38
CA ASP A 107 12.02 20.49 6.77
C ASP A 107 13.14 20.38 7.82
N ASN A 108 13.14 19.29 8.59
CA ASN A 108 14.18 18.97 9.58
C ASN A 108 15.26 18.03 9.01
N LEU A 109 15.16 17.64 7.74
CA LEU A 109 16.12 16.76 7.08
C LEU A 109 17.08 17.56 6.19
N PRO A 110 18.32 17.08 5.99
CA PRO A 110 19.22 17.67 5.01
C PRO A 110 18.55 17.70 3.62
N ALA A 111 18.76 18.78 2.87
CA ALA A 111 18.14 18.98 1.55
C ALA A 111 18.37 17.82 0.56
N SER A 112 19.51 17.14 0.67
CA SER A 112 19.84 15.93 -0.12
C SER A 112 18.92 14.74 0.20
N MET A 113 18.48 14.60 1.44
CA MET A 113 17.60 13.52 1.88
C MET A 113 16.16 13.79 1.46
N SER A 114 15.69 15.03 1.61
CA SER A 114 14.36 15.46 1.15
C SER A 114 14.21 15.35 -0.37
N ALA A 115 15.25 15.75 -1.13
CA ALA A 115 15.30 15.54 -2.58
C ALA A 115 15.33 14.05 -2.96
N SER A 116 15.99 13.20 -2.17
CA SER A 116 16.02 11.76 -2.44
C SER A 116 14.64 11.12 -2.27
N VAL A 117 13.85 11.53 -1.29
CA VAL A 117 12.49 10.98 -1.14
C VAL A 117 11.57 11.49 -2.25
N ALA A 118 11.57 12.80 -2.52
CA ALA A 118 10.71 13.40 -3.54
C ALA A 118 10.97 12.87 -4.96
N ASN A 119 12.21 12.46 -5.24
CA ASN A 119 12.59 11.99 -6.57
C ASN A 119 12.41 10.48 -6.76
N ASN A 120 12.39 9.68 -5.68
CA ASN A 120 12.34 8.22 -5.78
C ASN A 120 11.00 7.60 -5.33
N PHE A 121 10.13 8.36 -4.67
CA PHE A 121 8.84 7.90 -4.16
C PHE A 121 7.73 8.86 -4.55
#